data_AF-A0A9D6FC53-F1
#
_entry.id   AF-A0A9D6FC53-F1
#
_cell.length_a   1.000
_cell.length_b   1.000
_cell.length_c   1.000
_cell.angle_alpha   90.00
_cell.angle_beta   90.00
_cell.angle_gamma   90.00
#
_symmetry.space_group_name_H-M   'P 1'
#
loop_
_entity.id
_entity.type
_entity.pdbx_description
1 polymer ?
#
loop_
_entity_poly.entity_id
_entity_poly.type
_entity_poly.pdbx_seq_one_letter_code
_entity_poly.pdbx_strand_id
1 'polypeptide(L)'
;MTLSNQNREANMAEALRLLLELLGDRAIDLEFLNDDPAFTGVYPTTWKDLEDSHLVSARPGPSWCWYQLTGEGWLEALQFTGALDTVEFQDRFGRLNATLISFTDNRHEEGFKQIHVVAEKAGVTEDWLSNILKSRIWEKNTTGTGQSLTIPRQWSLSPLASICPGSKSILVRYQPQITYRKISNLLIN
;
A
#
# COMPACT_ATOMS: atom_id res chain seq x y z
N MET A 1 14.94 6.23 31.98
CA MET A 1 13.87 5.24 32.19
C MET A 1 13.42 4.77 30.84
N THR A 2 13.68 3.51 30.49
CA THR A 2 13.22 2.89 29.24
C THR A 2 11.76 2.47 29.43
N LEU A 3 10.85 2.92 28.55
CA LEU A 3 9.54 2.31 28.43
C LEU A 3 9.72 0.80 28.19
N SER A 4 8.83 -0.03 28.75
CA SER A 4 8.81 -1.45 28.40
C SER A 4 8.56 -1.59 26.89
N ASN A 5 9.14 -2.62 26.26
CA ASN A 5 8.98 -2.83 24.81
C ASN A 5 7.50 -2.85 24.38
N GLN A 6 6.62 -3.42 25.21
CA GLN A 6 5.17 -3.44 24.99
C GLN A 6 4.55 -2.04 24.92
N ASN A 7 4.96 -1.13 25.80
CA ASN A 7 4.44 0.24 25.76
C ASN A 7 4.94 1.01 24.53
N ARG A 8 6.13 0.68 24.03
CA ARG A 8 6.68 1.27 22.81
C ARG A 8 5.90 0.81 21.58
N GLU A 9 5.68 -0.50 21.45
CA GLU A 9 4.89 -1.09 20.36
C GLU A 9 3.45 -0.56 20.36
N ALA A 10 2.81 -0.49 21.54
CA ALA A 10 1.47 0.06 21.67
C ALA A 10 1.40 1.54 21.25
N ASN A 11 2.41 2.34 21.60
CA ASN A 11 2.44 3.76 21.20
C ASN A 11 2.69 3.93 19.69
N MET A 12 3.51 3.08 19.08
CA MET A 12 3.69 3.05 17.62
C MET A 12 2.39 2.68 16.90
N ALA A 13 1.68 1.64 17.37
CA ALA A 13 0.40 1.23 16.80
C ALA A 13 -0.65 2.34 16.91
N GLU A 14 -0.71 3.01 18.07
CA GLU A 14 -1.63 4.14 18.27
C GLU A 14 -1.30 5.32 17.36
N ALA A 15 -0.01 5.66 17.21
CA ALA A 15 0.41 6.70 16.28
C ALA A 15 0.02 6.37 14.83
N LEU A 16 0.21 5.13 14.38
CA LEU A 16 -0.20 4.67 13.05
C LEU A 16 -1.72 4.73 12.86
N ARG A 17 -2.51 4.33 13.87
CA ARG A 17 -3.96 4.44 13.84
C ARG A 17 -4.40 5.89 13.66
N LEU A 18 -3.85 6.81 14.46
CA LEU A 18 -4.15 8.24 14.38
C LEU A 18 -3.76 8.84 13.03
N LEU A 19 -2.60 8.47 12.49
CA LEU A 19 -2.18 8.90 11.15
C LEU A 19 -3.17 8.44 10.07
N LEU A 20 -3.60 7.18 10.12
CA LEU A 20 -4.55 6.62 9.16
C LEU A 20 -5.92 7.30 9.24
N GLU A 21 -6.42 7.54 10.46
CA GLU A 21 -7.70 8.24 10.67
C GLU A 21 -7.68 9.68 10.17
N LEU A 22 -6.59 10.40 10.44
CA LEU A 22 -6.44 11.77 10.00
C LEU A 22 -6.28 11.86 8.47
N LEU A 23 -5.51 10.95 7.88
CA LEU A 23 -5.28 10.88 6.43
C LEU A 23 -6.56 10.51 5.68
N GLY A 24 -7.31 9.51 6.17
CA GLY A 24 -8.42 8.91 5.45
C GLY A 24 -8.00 8.41 4.07
N ASP A 25 -8.68 8.91 3.04
CA ASP A 25 -8.44 8.57 1.63
C ASP A 25 -7.35 9.42 0.96
N ARG A 26 -6.83 10.46 1.63
CA ARG A 26 -5.88 11.42 1.04
C ARG A 26 -4.52 10.79 0.77
N ALA A 27 -3.78 11.36 -0.19
CA ALA A 27 -2.53 10.77 -0.65
C ALA A 27 -1.43 10.93 0.41
N ILE A 28 -0.75 9.82 0.74
CA ILE A 28 0.30 9.78 1.77
C ILE A 28 1.48 10.72 1.51
N ASP A 29 1.71 11.11 0.24
CA ASP A 29 2.83 11.97 -0.19
C ASP A 29 2.54 13.48 -0.13
N LEU A 30 1.31 13.88 0.18
CA LEU A 30 0.92 15.28 0.26
C LEU A 30 0.74 15.80 1.68
N GLU A 31 0.67 14.92 2.68
CA GLU A 31 0.25 15.25 4.04
C GLU A 31 1.36 15.06 5.07
N PHE A 32 1.54 16.08 5.91
CA PHE A 32 2.38 16.06 7.12
C PHE A 32 1.45 16.15 8.34
N LEU A 33 1.49 15.15 9.21
CA LEU A 33 0.38 14.92 10.14
C LEU A 33 0.73 15.16 11.62
N ASN A 34 2.00 15.22 11.99
CA ASN A 34 2.42 15.18 13.41
C ASN A 34 2.26 16.49 14.22
N ASP A 35 1.72 17.56 13.61
CA ASP A 35 1.40 18.83 14.31
C ASP A 35 -0.09 18.90 14.74
N ASP A 36 -0.84 17.83 14.47
CA ASP A 36 -2.24 17.73 14.89
C ASP A 36 -2.34 17.47 16.40
N PRO A 37 -3.22 18.18 17.15
CA PRO A 37 -3.46 17.93 18.57
C PRO A 37 -3.78 16.48 18.92
N ALA A 38 -4.30 15.69 17.97
CA ALA A 38 -4.55 14.24 18.13
C ALA A 38 -3.28 13.48 18.57
N PHE A 39 -2.09 13.97 18.24
CA PHE A 39 -0.81 13.31 18.57
C PHE A 39 -0.25 13.66 19.94
N THR A 40 -0.97 14.41 20.79
CA THR A 40 -0.50 14.80 22.14
C THR A 40 -0.13 13.58 23.02
N GLY A 41 -0.76 12.42 22.79
CA GLY A 41 -0.47 11.17 23.49
C GLY A 41 0.68 10.34 22.91
N VAL A 42 1.24 10.74 21.77
CA VAL A 42 2.34 10.02 21.10
C VAL A 42 3.68 10.54 21.60
N TYR A 43 4.54 9.64 22.07
CA TYR A 43 5.83 10.04 22.60
C TYR A 43 6.77 10.54 21.50
N PRO A 44 7.63 11.54 21.76
CA PRO A 44 8.62 12.00 20.78
C PRO A 44 9.53 10.89 20.24
N THR A 45 9.85 9.89 21.06
CA THR A 45 10.67 8.74 20.66
C THR A 45 9.94 7.82 19.68
N THR A 46 8.62 7.75 19.74
CA THR A 46 7.79 6.92 18.85
C THR A 46 7.93 7.34 17.40
N TRP A 47 8.02 8.64 17.12
CA TRP A 47 8.25 9.14 15.77
C TRP A 47 9.59 8.67 15.20
N LYS A 48 10.61 8.62 16.05
CA LYS A 48 11.91 8.07 15.68
C LYS A 48 11.85 6.56 15.49
N ASP A 49 11.15 5.82 16.35
CA ASP A 49 10.98 4.37 16.19
C ASP A 49 10.22 4.03 14.88
N LEU A 50 9.20 4.82 14.52
CA LEU A 50 8.46 4.68 13.26
C LEU A 50 9.34 5.00 12.04
N GLU A 51 10.19 6.02 12.14
CA GLU A 51 11.14 6.40 11.08
C GLU A 51 12.22 5.33 10.89
N ASP A 52 12.80 4.84 11.98
CA ASP A 52 13.81 3.79 11.99
C ASP A 52 13.23 2.46 11.45
N SER A 53 11.91 2.26 11.57
CA SER A 53 11.15 1.14 11.00
C SER A 53 10.63 1.39 9.58
N HIS A 54 10.97 2.53 8.96
CA HIS A 54 10.54 2.94 7.62
C HIS A 54 9.01 3.11 7.42
N LEU A 55 8.25 3.24 8.50
CA LEU A 55 6.79 3.43 8.46
C LEU A 55 6.42 4.89 8.25
N VAL A 56 7.29 5.81 8.65
CA VAL A 56 7.20 7.23 8.32
C VAL A 56 8.52 7.71 7.73
N SER A 57 8.46 8.78 6.94
CA SER A 57 9.61 9.55 6.50
C SER A 57 9.62 10.87 7.26
N ALA A 58 10.74 11.21 7.90
CA ALA A 58 10.94 12.55 8.42
C ALA A 58 11.33 13.51 7.29
N ARG A 59 10.86 14.75 7.39
CA ARG A 59 11.40 15.90 6.68
C ARG A 59 11.79 16.99 7.66
N PRO A 60 13.00 17.55 7.55
CA PRO A 60 13.41 18.66 8.39
C PRO A 60 12.55 19.89 8.07
N GLY A 61 11.84 20.40 9.08
CA GLY A 61 11.17 21.69 9.05
C GLY A 61 11.98 22.76 9.77
N PRO A 62 11.53 24.03 9.73
CA PRO A 62 12.24 25.15 10.35
C PRO A 62 12.35 25.08 11.88
N SER A 63 11.47 24.33 12.55
CA SER A 63 11.39 24.28 14.01
C SER A 63 11.16 22.87 14.58
N TRP A 64 10.69 21.93 13.78
CA TRP A 64 10.56 20.51 14.13
C TRP A 64 10.60 19.63 12.87
N CYS A 65 10.74 18.33 13.04
CA CYS A 65 10.62 17.36 11.95
C CYS A 65 9.15 17.12 11.63
N TRP A 66 8.80 17.17 10.35
CA TRP A 66 7.49 16.73 9.87
C TRP A 66 7.55 15.27 9.48
N TYR A 67 6.56 14.51 9.90
CA TYR A 67 6.47 13.08 9.60
C TYR A 67 5.36 12.83 8.59
N GLN A 68 5.70 11.99 7.62
CA GLN A 68 4.85 11.61 6.51
C GLN A 68 4.76 10.08 6.45
N LEU A 69 3.56 9.54 6.28
CA LEU A 69 3.36 8.10 6.17
C LEU A 69 4.04 7.56 4.91
N THR A 70 4.76 6.44 5.01
CA THR A 70 5.25 5.73 3.83
C THR A 70 4.17 4.77 3.32
N GLY A 71 4.39 4.19 2.13
CA GLY A 71 3.50 3.12 1.64
C GLY A 71 3.50 1.91 2.57
N GLU A 72 4.64 1.59 3.18
CA GLU A 72 4.75 0.49 4.16
C GLU A 72 4.03 0.84 5.45
N GLY A 73 4.20 2.05 5.97
CA GLY A 73 3.47 2.53 7.15
C GLY A 73 1.96 2.58 6.94
N TRP A 74 1.50 2.91 5.74
CA TRP A 74 0.08 2.86 5.39
C TRP A 74 -0.48 1.45 5.46
N LEU A 75 0.20 0.50 4.85
CA LEU A 75 -0.21 -0.90 4.88
C LEU A 75 -0.20 -1.46 6.30
N GLU A 76 0.85 -1.16 7.06
CA GLU A 76 1.00 -1.60 8.44
C GLU A 76 -0.09 -1.01 9.34
N ALA A 77 -0.44 0.28 9.16
CA ALA A 77 -1.57 0.89 9.84
C ALA A 77 -2.90 0.20 9.50
N LEU A 78 -3.13 -0.14 8.23
CA LEU A 78 -4.34 -0.88 7.81
C LEU A 78 -4.40 -2.29 8.41
N GLN A 79 -3.25 -2.97 8.54
CA GLN A 79 -3.16 -4.29 9.18
C GLN A 79 -3.46 -4.19 10.68
N PHE A 80 -2.84 -3.24 11.38
CA PHE A 80 -3.04 -3.07 12.82
C PHE A 80 -4.47 -2.69 13.19
N THR A 81 -5.12 -1.86 12.36
CA THR A 81 -6.50 -1.43 12.59
C THR A 81 -7.53 -2.45 12.13
N GLY A 82 -7.12 -3.54 11.47
CA GLY A 82 -8.03 -4.49 10.83
C GLY A 82 -8.80 -3.89 9.65
N ALA A 83 -8.42 -2.70 9.17
CA ALA A 83 -9.09 -2.01 8.08
C ALA A 83 -9.04 -2.80 6.77
N LEU A 84 -7.99 -3.61 6.57
CA LEU A 84 -7.89 -4.52 5.42
C LEU A 84 -9.04 -5.53 5.37
N ASP A 85 -9.52 -6.01 6.51
CA ASP A 85 -10.51 -7.07 6.60
C ASP A 85 -11.95 -6.53 6.58
N THR A 86 -12.11 -5.20 6.51
CA THR A 86 -13.43 -4.57 6.40
C THR A 86 -14.06 -4.86 5.04
N VAL A 87 -15.38 -5.07 5.03
CA VAL A 87 -16.15 -5.27 3.79
C VAL A 87 -15.94 -4.09 2.84
N GLU A 88 -15.89 -2.87 3.36
CA GLU A 88 -15.67 -1.67 2.56
C GLU A 88 -14.33 -1.70 1.81
N PHE A 89 -13.23 -2.03 2.50
CA PHE A 89 -11.91 -2.11 1.87
C PHE A 89 -11.88 -3.22 0.83
N GLN A 90 -12.39 -4.41 1.18
CA GLN A 90 -12.44 -5.58 0.30
C GLN A 90 -13.25 -5.30 -0.98
N ASP A 91 -14.40 -4.64 -0.85
CA ASP A 91 -15.24 -4.27 -1.99
C ASP A 91 -14.55 -3.25 -2.90
N ARG A 92 -13.93 -2.21 -2.33
CA ARG A 92 -13.17 -1.20 -3.10
C ARG A 92 -12.00 -1.85 -3.85
N PHE A 93 -11.24 -2.70 -3.15
CA PHE A 93 -10.11 -3.40 -3.72
C PHE A 93 -10.53 -4.42 -4.79
N GLY A 94 -11.64 -5.11 -4.60
CA GLY A 94 -12.26 -5.99 -5.59
C GLY A 94 -12.66 -5.26 -6.87
N ARG A 95 -13.34 -4.10 -6.76
CA ARG A 95 -13.69 -3.25 -7.91
C ARG A 95 -12.46 -2.74 -8.66
N LEU A 96 -11.41 -2.36 -7.92
CA LEU A 96 -10.13 -1.97 -8.52
C LEU A 96 -9.53 -3.13 -9.34
N ASN A 97 -9.45 -4.32 -8.75
CA ASN A 97 -8.89 -5.50 -9.45
C ASN A 97 -9.73 -5.86 -10.70
N ALA A 98 -11.05 -5.86 -10.61
CA ALA A 98 -11.94 -6.10 -11.76
C ALA A 98 -11.74 -5.04 -12.86
N THR A 99 -11.54 -3.78 -12.47
CA THR A 99 -11.26 -2.69 -13.41
C THR A 99 -9.93 -2.89 -14.12
N LEU A 100 -8.88 -3.28 -13.39
CA LEU A 100 -7.58 -3.57 -13.96
C LEU A 100 -7.65 -4.76 -14.94
N ILE A 101 -8.37 -5.84 -14.59
CA ILE A 101 -8.62 -6.98 -15.49
C ILE A 101 -9.27 -6.51 -16.79
N SER A 102 -10.30 -5.66 -16.69
CA SER A 102 -11.04 -5.19 -17.85
C SER A 102 -10.18 -4.43 -18.86
N PHE A 103 -9.03 -3.89 -18.44
CA PHE A 103 -8.09 -3.24 -19.35
C PHE A 103 -7.20 -4.23 -20.10
N THR A 104 -7.03 -5.44 -19.59
CA THR A 104 -6.18 -6.50 -20.16
C THR A 104 -6.97 -7.59 -20.89
N ASP A 105 -8.27 -7.72 -20.62
CA ASP A 105 -9.10 -8.88 -21.01
C ASP A 105 -9.31 -9.11 -22.52
N ASN A 106 -8.70 -8.30 -23.39
CA ASN A 106 -8.78 -8.49 -24.84
C ASN A 106 -7.49 -8.11 -25.59
N ARG A 107 -6.38 -7.85 -24.87
CA ARG A 107 -5.11 -7.46 -25.49
C ARG A 107 -3.97 -8.07 -24.69
N HIS A 108 -3.15 -8.90 -25.33
CA HIS A 108 -1.83 -9.29 -24.83
C HIS A 108 -0.83 -8.10 -24.77
N GLU A 109 -1.33 -6.86 -24.76
CA GLU A 109 -0.54 -5.65 -24.87
C GLU A 109 -0.51 -4.91 -23.55
N GLU A 110 0.71 -4.60 -23.11
CA GLU A 110 0.96 -3.68 -22.02
C GLU A 110 0.35 -2.31 -22.35
N GLY A 111 -0.37 -1.74 -21.39
CA GLY A 111 -1.04 -0.46 -21.57
C GLY A 111 -0.74 0.50 -20.44
N PHE A 112 -0.31 1.70 -20.78
CA PHE A 112 -0.29 2.81 -19.83
C PHE A 112 -1.71 3.34 -19.67
N LYS A 113 -2.20 3.36 -18.43
CA LYS A 113 -3.47 3.99 -18.07
C LYS A 113 -3.20 5.13 -17.11
N GLN A 114 -3.90 6.24 -17.31
CA GLN A 114 -3.81 7.34 -16.36
C GLN A 114 -4.53 6.94 -15.06
N ILE A 115 -3.97 7.36 -13.92
CA ILE A 115 -4.49 7.04 -12.59
C ILE A 115 -5.96 7.47 -12.47
N HIS A 116 -6.30 8.67 -12.95
CA HIS A 116 -7.67 9.19 -12.91
C HIS A 116 -8.68 8.28 -13.63
N VAL A 117 -8.32 7.74 -14.81
CA VAL A 117 -9.20 6.85 -15.60
C VAL A 117 -9.47 5.55 -14.84
N VAL A 118 -8.44 5.02 -14.17
CA VAL A 118 -8.57 3.77 -13.40
C VAL A 118 -9.40 4.01 -12.14
N ALA A 119 -9.13 5.11 -11.43
CA ALA A 119 -9.85 5.49 -10.21
C ALA A 119 -11.34 5.73 -10.49
N GLU A 120 -11.66 6.52 -11.52
CA GLU A 120 -13.03 6.80 -11.96
C GLU A 120 -13.78 5.51 -12.30
N LYS A 121 -13.18 4.63 -13.12
CA LYS A 121 -13.82 3.38 -13.52
C LYS A 121 -14.00 2.38 -12.37
N ALA A 122 -13.08 2.37 -11.40
CA ALA A 122 -13.18 1.53 -10.21
C ALA A 122 -14.11 2.11 -9.12
N GLY A 123 -14.54 3.37 -9.25
CA GLY A 123 -15.32 4.08 -8.24
C GLY A 123 -14.52 4.27 -6.94
N VAL A 124 -13.25 4.67 -7.06
CA VAL A 124 -12.36 4.99 -5.93
C VAL A 124 -11.69 6.35 -6.16
N THR A 125 -11.14 6.96 -5.12
CA THR A 125 -10.39 8.22 -5.24
C THR A 125 -9.00 7.99 -5.86
N GLU A 126 -8.48 8.98 -6.58
CA GLU A 126 -7.10 8.93 -7.11
C GLU A 126 -6.07 8.77 -5.99
N ASP A 127 -6.31 9.45 -4.87
CA ASP A 127 -5.45 9.46 -3.71
C ASP A 127 -5.38 8.08 -3.03
N TRP A 128 -6.53 7.42 -2.86
CA TRP A 128 -6.55 6.06 -2.34
C TRP A 128 -5.85 5.07 -3.29
N LEU A 129 -6.06 5.19 -4.60
CA LEU A 129 -5.34 4.38 -5.59
C LEU A 129 -3.82 4.65 -5.53
N SER A 130 -3.41 5.91 -5.34
CA SER A 130 -2.01 6.30 -5.13
C SER A 130 -1.41 5.64 -3.90
N ASN A 131 -2.13 5.61 -2.78
CA ASN A 131 -1.71 4.93 -1.54
C ASN A 131 -1.56 3.42 -1.76
N ILE A 132 -2.55 2.79 -2.39
CA ILE A 132 -2.52 1.38 -2.75
C ILE A 132 -1.26 1.05 -3.59
N LEU A 133 -0.94 1.85 -4.61
CA LEU A 133 0.25 1.66 -5.45
C LEU A 133 1.56 1.81 -4.67
N LYS A 134 1.65 2.84 -3.82
CA LYS A 134 2.84 3.08 -2.99
C LYS A 134 3.04 2.01 -1.92
N SER A 135 1.95 1.47 -1.39
CA SER A 135 1.97 0.43 -0.36
C SER A 135 2.43 -0.93 -0.84
N ARG A 136 2.37 -1.15 -2.16
CA ARG A 136 2.67 -2.45 -2.78
C ARG A 136 1.91 -3.60 -2.14
N ILE A 137 0.67 -3.35 -1.71
CA ILE A 137 -0.20 -4.33 -1.03
C ILE A 137 -0.34 -5.64 -1.84
N TRP A 138 -0.26 -5.55 -3.17
CA TRP A 138 -0.30 -6.74 -4.03
C TRP A 138 0.92 -7.66 -3.90
N GLU A 139 2.09 -7.13 -3.54
CA GLU A 139 3.32 -7.91 -3.39
C GLU A 139 3.31 -8.69 -2.06
N LYS A 140 2.90 -8.05 -0.96
CA LYS A 140 2.93 -8.62 0.40
C LYS A 140 1.89 -9.73 0.63
N ASN A 141 0.79 -9.76 -0.12
CA ASN A 141 -0.25 -10.81 -0.01
C ASN A 141 0.13 -12.16 -0.66
N THR A 142 1.32 -12.30 -1.24
CA THR A 142 1.74 -13.54 -1.92
C THR A 142 2.38 -14.60 -1.01
N THR A 143 2.68 -14.29 0.25
CA THR A 143 3.53 -15.12 1.13
C THR A 143 2.88 -15.67 2.40
N GLY A 144 1.62 -15.33 2.72
CA GLY A 144 1.01 -15.68 4.03
C GLY A 144 -0.38 -16.31 3.94
N THR A 145 -0.54 -17.44 4.61
CA THR A 145 -1.75 -18.22 4.93
C THR A 145 -3.04 -17.43 5.23
N GLY A 146 -4.17 -17.91 4.68
CA GLY A 146 -5.43 -18.00 5.45
C GLY A 146 -6.66 -17.29 4.87
N GLN A 147 -6.56 -16.04 4.45
CA GLN A 147 -7.65 -15.32 3.79
C GLN A 147 -7.05 -14.53 2.62
N SER A 148 -6.99 -15.21 1.48
CA SER A 148 -6.38 -14.66 0.27
C SER A 148 -7.35 -13.66 -0.34
N LEU A 149 -7.06 -12.37 -0.17
CA LEU A 149 -7.36 -11.35 -1.18
C LEU A 149 -6.80 -11.90 -2.50
N THR A 150 -7.65 -12.57 -3.27
CA THR A 150 -7.23 -13.39 -4.40
C THR A 150 -6.85 -12.46 -5.52
N ILE A 151 -5.60 -12.00 -5.49
CA ILE A 151 -4.96 -11.34 -6.62
C ILE A 151 -4.46 -12.49 -7.50
N PRO A 152 -4.83 -12.55 -8.78
CA PRO A 152 -4.20 -13.46 -9.71
C PRO A 152 -2.68 -13.25 -9.63
N ARG A 153 -1.90 -14.32 -9.43
CA ARG A 153 -0.41 -14.36 -9.35
C ARG A 153 0.31 -13.86 -10.63
N GLN A 154 -0.31 -12.98 -11.42
CA GLN A 154 -0.03 -12.76 -12.84
C GLN A 154 0.20 -11.28 -13.20
N TRP A 155 0.16 -10.33 -12.25
CA TRP A 155 0.25 -8.89 -12.58
C TRP A 155 1.40 -8.18 -11.88
N SER A 156 2.05 -7.27 -12.61
CA SER A 156 2.93 -6.26 -12.03
C SER A 156 2.30 -4.89 -12.27
N LEU A 157 1.98 -4.17 -11.20
CA LEU A 157 1.56 -2.77 -11.26
C LEU A 157 2.74 -1.93 -10.78
N SER A 158 3.26 -1.09 -11.66
CA SER A 158 4.33 -0.16 -11.31
C SER A 158 3.83 1.26 -11.54
N PRO A 159 3.74 2.10 -10.49
CA PRO A 159 3.53 3.53 -10.71
C PRO A 159 4.70 4.06 -11.54
N LEU A 160 4.42 4.69 -12.68
CA LEU A 160 5.47 5.21 -13.56
C LEU A 160 6.32 6.30 -12.89
N ALA A 161 5.89 6.86 -11.77
CA ALA A 161 6.72 7.76 -10.97
C ALA A 161 8.09 7.15 -10.57
N SER A 162 8.23 5.82 -10.56
CA SER A 162 9.52 5.13 -10.37
C SER A 162 10.44 5.12 -11.61
N ILE A 163 9.89 5.44 -12.80
CA ILE A 163 10.57 5.42 -14.10
C ILE A 163 10.63 6.84 -14.73
N CYS A 164 9.65 7.70 -14.46
CA CYS A 164 9.50 9.07 -14.95
C CYS A 164 8.84 9.95 -13.87
N PRO A 165 9.61 10.81 -13.17
CA PRO A 165 9.05 11.72 -12.16
C PRO A 165 7.98 12.64 -12.77
N GLY A 166 6.78 12.67 -12.17
CA GLY A 166 5.66 13.53 -12.61
C GLY A 166 4.59 12.87 -13.48
N SER A 167 4.76 11.60 -13.88
CA SER A 167 3.74 10.87 -14.64
C SER A 167 2.64 10.29 -13.75
N LYS A 168 1.40 10.76 -13.89
CA LYS A 168 0.18 10.18 -13.26
C LYS A 168 -0.36 8.98 -14.02
N SER A 169 0.53 8.08 -14.43
CA SER A 169 0.19 6.90 -15.21
C SER A 169 0.65 5.64 -14.49
N ILE A 170 -0.14 4.59 -14.60
CA ILE A 170 0.21 3.24 -14.17
C ILE A 170 0.42 2.37 -15.40
N LEU A 171 1.51 1.60 -15.34
CA LEU A 171 1.73 0.53 -16.29
C LEU A 171 0.95 -0.69 -15.80
N VAL A 172 0.00 -1.14 -16.63
CA VAL A 172 -0.73 -2.39 -16.38
C VAL A 172 -0.11 -3.45 -17.28
N ARG A 173 0.63 -4.40 -16.68
CA ARG A 173 1.19 -5.57 -17.39
C ARG A 173 0.46 -6.84 -17.02
N TYR A 174 0.10 -7.58 -18.05
CA TYR A 174 -0.26 -8.99 -17.94
C TYR A 174 1.00 -9.84 -18.12
N GLN A 175 1.40 -10.63 -17.12
CA GLN A 175 2.44 -11.64 -17.28
C GLN A 175 1.81 -13.03 -17.49
N PRO A 176 1.86 -13.59 -18.72
CA PRO A 176 1.44 -14.96 -18.92
C PRO A 176 2.39 -15.91 -18.17
N GLN A 177 1.82 -16.85 -17.42
CA GLN A 177 2.56 -17.94 -16.78
C GLN A 177 3.21 -18.80 -17.87
N ILE A 178 4.53 -18.69 -18.06
CA ILE A 178 5.29 -19.79 -18.67
C ILE A 178 5.31 -20.90 -17.62
N THR A 179 4.34 -21.81 -17.74
CA THR A 179 4.34 -23.04 -16.96
C THR A 179 5.53 -23.85 -17.44
N TYR A 180 6.66 -23.82 -16.73
CA TYR A 180 7.66 -24.86 -16.89
C TYR A 180 7.04 -26.15 -16.39
N ARG A 181 6.42 -26.91 -17.30
CA ARG A 181 6.10 -28.31 -17.08
C ARG A 181 7.43 -28.99 -16.78
N LYS A 182 7.64 -29.33 -15.51
CA LYS A 182 8.69 -30.24 -15.09
C LYS A 182 8.42 -31.57 -15.80
N ILE A 183 9.02 -31.78 -16.97
CA ILE A 183 9.05 -33.10 -17.61
C ILE A 183 10.00 -33.91 -16.72
N SER A 184 9.43 -34.60 -15.75
CA SER A 184 10.12 -35.62 -14.99
C SER A 184 9.15 -36.77 -14.80
N ASN A 185 9.53 -37.89 -15.39
CA ASN A 185 9.01 -39.26 -15.20
C ASN A 185 8.05 -39.76 -16.29
N LEU A 186 8.66 -40.14 -17.42
CA LEU A 186 8.23 -41.29 -18.21
C LEU A 186 9.49 -42.08 -18.63
N LEU A 187 10.20 -42.64 -17.65
CA LEU A 187 11.05 -43.82 -17.82
C LEU A 187 11.12 -44.52 -16.46
N ILE A 188 10.59 -45.74 -16.42
CA ILE A 188 10.77 -46.88 -15.51
C ILE A 188 9.39 -47.54 -15.28
N ASN A 189 8.99 -48.36 -16.23
CA ASN A 189 8.96 -49.82 -16.08
C ASN A 189 8.93 -50.46 -17.47
#